data_AF-A0A956JML5-F1
#
_entry.id   AF-A0A956JML5-F1
#
_cell.length_a   1.000
_cell.length_b   1.000
_cell.length_c   1.000
_cell.angle_alpha   90.00
_cell.angle_beta   90.00
_cell.angle_gamma   90.00
#
_symmetry.space_group_name_H-M   'P 1'
#
loop_
_entity.id
_entity.type
_entity.pdbx_description
1 polymer ?
#
loop_
_entity_poly.entity_id
_entity_poly.type
_entity_poly.pdbx_seq_one_letter_code
_entity_poly.pdbx_strand_id
1 'polypeptide(L)'
;MSCARLMVVALAVVVTVGCSSSKRSSSQSALAAGSAGTAATANSARECLPVVAAKCGCKYTCGLGVRQADGSYLVSHTFWKNKKLKARIDTWCVAGACTRAFYAEIVCGGICARRPADPTCHFEGGHCVGERSPSL
;
A
#
# COMPACT_ATOMS: atom_id res chain seq x y z
N MET A 1 18.04 -49.67 1.31
CA MET A 1 17.27 -50.31 0.23
C MET A 1 16.59 -49.22 -0.60
N SER A 2 16.92 -49.21 -1.89
CA SER A 2 16.27 -48.62 -3.08
C SER A 2 15.45 -47.32 -2.93
N CYS A 3 15.89 -46.16 -3.43
CA CYS A 3 15.82 -45.70 -4.83
C CYS A 3 14.43 -45.77 -5.48
N ALA A 4 13.79 -44.60 -5.66
CA ALA A 4 12.92 -44.33 -6.79
C ALA A 4 13.14 -42.87 -7.25
N ARG A 5 13.78 -42.75 -8.41
CA ARG A 5 13.99 -41.53 -9.20
C ARG A 5 12.85 -41.39 -10.22
N LEU A 6 12.81 -40.22 -10.89
CA LEU A 6 12.22 -39.93 -12.21
C LEU A 6 10.67 -39.77 -12.24
N MET A 7 10.05 -38.87 -13.03
CA MET A 7 10.47 -38.13 -14.23
C MET A 7 9.84 -36.72 -14.32
N VAL A 8 10.58 -35.88 -15.03
CA VAL A 8 10.27 -34.53 -15.54
C VAL A 8 9.22 -34.58 -16.65
N VAL A 9 8.28 -33.63 -16.69
CA VAL A 9 7.64 -33.20 -17.94
C VAL A 9 7.58 -31.67 -17.95
N ALA A 10 8.49 -31.07 -18.72
CA ALA A 10 8.46 -29.66 -19.09
C ALA A 10 7.60 -29.50 -20.35
N LEU A 11 6.59 -28.64 -20.30
CA LEU A 11 5.80 -28.24 -21.46
C LEU A 11 5.98 -26.73 -21.66
N ALA A 12 6.89 -26.39 -22.57
CA ALA A 12 7.10 -25.03 -23.06
C ALA A 12 6.09 -24.76 -24.18
N VAL A 13 5.20 -23.78 -23.98
CA VAL A 13 4.32 -23.27 -25.03
C VAL A 13 4.86 -21.92 -25.48
N VAL A 14 5.41 -21.90 -26.70
CA VAL A 14 5.83 -20.70 -27.43
C VAL A 14 4.59 -20.11 -28.11
N VAL A 15 4.17 -18.91 -27.73
CA VAL A 15 3.16 -18.15 -28.48
C VAL A 15 3.85 -17.00 -29.21
N THR A 16 3.74 -17.05 -30.53
CA THR A 16 4.36 -16.18 -31.51
C THR A 16 3.68 -14.81 -31.61
N VAL A 17 4.51 -13.80 -31.86
CA VAL A 17 4.21 -12.37 -32.03
C VAL A 17 3.40 -12.11 -33.32
N GLY A 18 2.30 -11.35 -33.22
CA GLY A 18 1.56 -10.81 -34.35
C GLY A 18 1.65 -9.28 -34.40
N CYS A 19 2.37 -8.75 -35.39
CA CYS A 19 2.39 -7.32 -35.74
C CYS A 19 1.17 -6.97 -36.62
N SER A 20 0.43 -5.92 -36.28
CA SER A 20 -0.45 -5.21 -37.23
C SER A 20 -0.34 -3.70 -37.02
N SER A 21 0.11 -3.05 -38.08
CA SER A 21 0.37 -1.61 -38.19
C SER A 21 -0.88 -0.88 -38.69
N SER A 22 -1.23 0.25 -38.09
CA SER A 22 -2.05 1.30 -38.72
C SER A 22 -1.62 2.69 -38.23
N LYS A 23 -1.13 3.49 -39.19
CA LYS A 23 -0.86 4.95 -39.18
C LYS A 23 -2.21 5.72 -39.11
N ARG A 24 -2.39 7.00 -38.74
CA ARG A 24 -1.55 8.19 -38.47
C ARG A 24 -2.45 9.30 -37.86
N SER A 25 -1.85 10.13 -37.00
CA SER A 25 -1.86 11.61 -37.04
C SER A 25 -3.16 12.41 -36.80
N SER A 26 -3.21 13.13 -35.67
CA SER A 26 -3.09 14.61 -35.58
C SER A 26 -3.48 15.04 -34.16
N SER A 27 -2.51 15.39 -33.31
CA SER A 27 -2.11 16.78 -33.03
C SER A 27 -3.09 17.54 -32.14
N GLN A 28 -2.84 17.55 -30.83
CA GLN A 28 -2.91 18.79 -30.05
C GLN A 28 -2.09 18.69 -28.76
N SER A 29 -1.11 19.57 -28.71
CA SER A 29 -0.23 19.87 -27.60
C SER A 29 -1.01 20.39 -26.39
N ALA A 30 -0.70 19.88 -25.20
CA ALA A 30 -0.68 20.70 -24.00
C ALA A 30 0.58 20.36 -23.23
N LEU A 31 1.52 21.30 -23.28
CA LEU A 31 2.74 21.30 -22.50
C LEU A 31 2.38 21.36 -21.01
N ALA A 32 2.75 20.31 -20.28
CA ALA A 32 3.08 20.39 -18.87
C ALA A 32 4.32 19.53 -18.62
N ALA A 33 5.43 19.94 -19.25
CA ALA A 33 6.76 19.65 -18.74
C ALA A 33 6.94 20.45 -17.45
N GLY A 34 6.49 19.87 -16.35
CA GLY A 34 6.68 20.39 -14.99
C GLY A 34 7.57 19.44 -14.21
N SER A 35 8.88 19.68 -14.32
CA SER A 35 9.95 19.23 -13.41
C SER A 35 10.16 17.72 -13.24
N ALA A 36 11.17 17.25 -13.96
CA ALA A 36 11.97 16.10 -13.60
C ALA A 36 12.39 16.12 -12.13
N GLY A 37 12.50 14.91 -11.58
CA GLY A 37 12.84 14.65 -10.21
C GLY A 37 14.14 15.32 -9.76
N THR A 38 14.07 15.97 -8.62
CA THR A 38 15.19 16.15 -7.69
C THR A 38 14.63 16.34 -6.27
N ALA A 39 14.07 15.27 -5.69
CA ALA A 39 13.85 15.11 -4.23
C ALA A 39 13.57 13.65 -3.81
N ALA A 40 13.90 12.67 -4.65
CA ALA A 40 13.57 11.26 -4.44
C ALA A 40 14.73 10.42 -3.85
N THR A 41 15.57 11.01 -2.99
CA THR A 41 16.75 10.30 -2.43
C THR A 41 16.88 10.37 -0.91
N ALA A 42 15.85 10.86 -0.20
CA ALA A 42 15.74 10.72 1.27
C ALA A 42 14.30 10.55 1.78
N ASN A 43 13.32 10.42 0.87
CA ASN A 43 11.89 10.41 1.20
C ASN A 43 11.25 9.02 1.16
N SER A 44 12.00 7.98 0.79
CA SER A 44 11.53 6.59 0.74
C SER A 44 11.33 5.93 2.12
N ALA A 45 11.59 6.67 3.20
CA ALA A 45 11.36 6.22 4.56
C ALA A 45 9.97 6.59 5.10
N ARG A 46 9.20 7.44 4.40
CA ARG A 46 7.88 7.88 4.86
C ARG A 46 6.77 7.35 3.97
N GLU A 47 5.72 6.86 4.59
CA GLU A 47 4.54 6.30 3.93
C GLU A 47 3.28 6.90 4.57
N CYS A 48 2.30 7.25 3.75
CA CYS A 48 0.99 7.72 4.20
C CYS A 48 -0.04 6.68 3.78
N LEU A 49 -0.56 5.94 4.75
CA LEU A 49 -1.46 4.81 4.51
C LEU A 49 -2.55 4.79 5.60
N PRO A 50 -3.70 4.15 5.34
CA PRO A 50 -4.69 3.94 6.39
C PRO A 50 -4.11 3.05 7.50
N VAL A 51 -4.55 3.29 8.74
CA VAL A 51 -4.11 2.50 9.90
C VAL A 51 -5.19 1.50 10.29
N VAL A 52 -4.81 0.23 10.46
CA VAL A 52 -5.69 -0.85 10.92
C VAL A 52 -5.07 -1.56 12.11
N ALA A 53 -5.88 -1.88 13.11
CA ALA A 53 -5.48 -2.71 14.23
C ALA A 53 -5.70 -4.18 13.85
N ALA A 54 -4.61 -4.87 13.50
CA ALA A 54 -4.64 -6.20 12.90
C ALA A 54 -5.41 -7.25 13.73
N LYS A 55 -5.33 -7.17 15.07
CA LYS A 55 -5.91 -8.18 15.96
C LYS A 55 -7.41 -8.04 16.17
N CYS A 56 -7.97 -6.83 16.04
CA CYS A 56 -9.37 -6.56 16.39
C CYS A 56 -10.19 -5.96 15.25
N GLY A 57 -9.56 -5.74 14.09
CA GLY A 57 -10.22 -5.28 12.87
C GLY A 57 -10.72 -3.84 12.90
N CYS A 58 -10.31 -3.05 13.90
CA CYS A 58 -10.60 -1.62 13.94
C CYS A 58 -9.79 -0.91 12.85
N LYS A 59 -10.48 -0.10 12.04
CA LYS A 59 -9.84 0.82 11.09
C LYS A 59 -9.80 2.23 11.67
N TYR A 60 -8.80 2.99 11.27
CA TYR A 60 -8.60 4.37 11.63
C TYR A 60 -8.32 5.20 10.36
N THR A 61 -8.20 6.51 10.51
CA THR A 61 -7.83 7.42 9.42
C THR A 61 -6.38 7.22 8.97
N CYS A 62 -5.96 8.01 7.98
CA CYS A 62 -4.59 7.96 7.45
C CYS A 62 -3.56 8.31 8.53
N GLY A 63 -2.47 7.55 8.56
CA GLY A 63 -1.36 7.73 9.48
C GLY A 63 -0.04 7.92 8.75
N LEU A 64 0.89 8.64 9.39
CA LEU A 64 2.24 8.83 8.88
C LEU A 64 3.16 7.75 9.44
N GLY A 65 3.63 6.83 8.61
CA GLY A 65 4.63 5.83 8.98
C GLY A 65 6.04 6.25 8.60
N VAL A 66 6.99 6.03 9.51
CA VAL A 66 8.43 6.18 9.24
C VAL A 66 9.10 4.82 9.36
N ARG A 67 9.68 4.33 8.26
CA ARG A 67 10.41 3.06 8.20
C ARG A 67 11.61 3.09 9.14
N GLN A 68 11.77 2.02 9.90
CA GLN A 68 12.87 1.79 10.84
C GLN A 68 13.92 0.86 10.22
N ALA A 69 15.09 0.77 10.86
CA ALA A 69 16.18 -0.11 10.42
C ALA A 69 15.81 -1.60 10.43
N ASP A 70 14.91 -2.02 11.33
CA ASP A 70 14.39 -3.38 11.42
C ASP A 70 13.31 -3.71 10.37
N GLY A 71 13.01 -2.77 9.46
CA GLY A 71 11.98 -2.91 8.43
C GLY A 71 10.55 -2.63 8.92
N SER A 72 10.34 -2.41 10.21
CA SER A 72 9.05 -1.97 10.75
C SER A 72 8.79 -0.48 10.47
N TYR A 73 7.59 -0.01 10.81
CA TYR A 73 7.20 1.39 10.69
C TYR A 73 6.78 1.91 12.06
N LEU A 74 7.29 3.10 12.42
CA LEU A 74 6.73 3.90 13.51
C LEU A 74 5.67 4.82 12.95
N VAL A 75 4.41 4.56 13.29
CA VAL A 75 3.23 5.26 12.77
C VAL A 75 2.77 6.31 13.78
N SER A 76 2.65 7.55 13.32
CA SER A 76 2.02 8.66 14.03
C SER A 76 0.60 8.87 13.49
N HIS A 77 -0.36 9.03 14.40
CA HIS A 77 -1.77 9.21 14.04
C HIS A 77 -2.53 9.91 15.16
N THR A 78 -3.45 10.80 14.81
CA THR A 78 -4.15 11.72 15.73
C THR A 78 -4.88 11.03 16.88
N PHE A 79 -5.50 9.87 16.62
CA PHE A 79 -6.19 9.06 17.64
C PHE A 79 -5.30 8.70 18.85
N TRP A 80 -4.01 8.40 18.61
CA TRP A 80 -3.05 8.06 19.67
C TRP A 80 -2.16 9.24 20.10
N LYS A 81 -2.51 10.47 19.67
CA LYS A 81 -1.80 11.71 20.00
C LYS A 81 -0.30 11.59 19.68
N ASN A 82 0.55 11.68 20.70
CA ASN A 82 2.01 11.67 20.57
C ASN A 82 2.62 10.27 20.67
N LYS A 83 1.81 9.21 20.82
CA LYS A 83 2.32 7.84 20.87
C LYS A 83 2.54 7.34 19.45
N LYS A 84 3.76 6.89 19.17
CA LYS A 84 4.09 6.20 17.93
C LYS A 84 3.77 4.72 18.08
N LEU A 85 3.12 4.15 17.08
CA LEU A 85 2.77 2.74 17.05
C LEU A 85 3.76 1.98 16.17
N LYS A 86 4.21 0.81 16.63
CA LYS A 86 4.91 -0.12 15.75
C LYS A 86 3.89 -0.75 14.80
N ALA A 87 4.21 -0.77 13.52
CA ALA A 87 3.38 -1.37 12.49
C ALA A 87 4.24 -2.04 11.42
N ARG A 88 3.58 -2.88 10.64
CA ARG A 88 4.07 -3.34 9.34
C ARG A 88 3.10 -2.89 8.25
N ILE A 89 3.55 -2.87 7.00
CA ILE A 89 2.64 -2.66 5.86
C ILE A 89 2.14 -4.03 5.40
N ASP A 90 0.83 -4.17 5.25
CA ASP A 90 0.18 -5.39 4.73
C ASP A 90 -1.12 -5.01 3.99
N THR A 91 -1.77 -5.97 3.36
CA THR A 91 -2.99 -5.78 2.56
C THR A 91 -4.24 -6.07 3.38
N TRP A 92 -5.04 -5.04 3.63
CA TRP A 92 -6.33 -5.13 4.32
C TRP A 92 -7.48 -5.30 3.34
N CYS A 93 -8.08 -6.50 3.31
CA CYS A 93 -9.20 -6.81 2.44
C CYS A 93 -10.52 -6.97 3.22
N VAL A 94 -11.57 -6.28 2.78
CA VAL A 94 -12.94 -6.43 3.28
C VAL A 94 -13.91 -6.43 2.10
N ALA A 95 -14.75 -7.46 2.00
CA ALA A 95 -15.72 -7.63 0.90
C ALA A 95 -15.11 -7.52 -0.52
N GLY A 96 -13.92 -8.09 -0.71
CA GLY A 96 -13.21 -8.06 -2.00
C GLY A 96 -12.45 -6.75 -2.28
N ALA A 97 -12.70 -5.67 -1.54
CA ALA A 97 -11.92 -4.44 -1.63
C ALA A 97 -10.67 -4.55 -0.76
N CYS A 98 -9.49 -4.44 -1.39
CA CYS A 98 -8.20 -4.54 -0.74
C CYS A 98 -7.44 -3.22 -0.79
N THR A 99 -6.87 -2.83 0.35
CA THR A 99 -6.10 -1.60 0.46
C THR A 99 -4.81 -1.87 1.22
N ARG A 100 -3.71 -1.29 0.78
CA ARG A 100 -2.45 -1.34 1.51
C ARG A 100 -2.56 -0.48 2.77
N ALA A 101 -2.26 -1.04 3.93
CA ALA A 101 -2.50 -0.38 5.22
C ALA A 101 -1.35 -0.61 6.20
N PHE A 102 -1.21 0.27 7.19
CA PHE A 102 -0.41 0.02 8.37
C PHE A 102 -1.15 -0.92 9.31
N TYR A 103 -0.63 -2.14 9.44
CA TYR A 103 -1.06 -3.13 10.43
C TYR A 103 -0.36 -2.80 11.74
N ALA A 104 -1.01 -1.96 12.55
CA ALA A 104 -0.47 -1.51 13.82
C ALA A 104 -0.61 -2.59 14.90
N GLU A 105 0.46 -2.78 15.67
CA GLU A 105 0.52 -3.69 16.81
C GLU A 105 -0.07 -2.99 18.03
N ILE A 106 -1.39 -3.15 18.23
CA ILE A 106 -2.14 -2.48 19.29
C ILE A 106 -2.89 -3.54 20.13
N VAL A 107 -2.93 -3.33 21.44
CA VAL A 107 -3.85 -4.03 22.34
C VAL A 107 -5.21 -3.37 22.23
N CYS A 108 -6.20 -4.10 21.71
CA CYS A 108 -7.55 -3.57 21.53
C CYS A 108 -8.39 -3.80 22.79
N GLY A 109 -9.18 -2.78 23.19
CA GLY A 109 -10.16 -2.91 24.27
C GLY A 109 -11.45 -3.63 23.86
N GLY A 110 -11.61 -3.95 22.57
CA GLY A 110 -12.78 -4.63 22.01
C GLY A 110 -12.56 -4.98 20.53
N ILE A 111 -13.54 -5.69 19.94
CA ILE A 111 -13.55 -6.06 18.52
C ILE A 111 -14.39 -5.02 17.76
N CYS A 112 -13.86 -4.48 16.68
CA CYS A 112 -14.62 -3.61 15.78
C CYS A 112 -15.24 -4.40 14.63
N ALA A 113 -16.35 -3.90 14.09
CA ALA A 113 -16.83 -4.37 12.80
C ALA A 113 -15.78 -4.08 11.71
N ARG A 114 -15.35 -5.12 11.00
CA ARG A 114 -14.39 -4.96 9.88
C ARG A 114 -15.03 -4.10 8.80
N ARG A 115 -14.33 -3.03 8.40
CA ARG A 115 -14.74 -2.12 7.32
C ARG A 115 -13.58 -1.92 6.33
N PRO A 116 -13.84 -1.60 5.05
CA PRO A 116 -12.80 -1.21 4.11
C PRO A 116 -11.99 -0.02 4.64
N ALA A 117 -10.68 -0.09 4.49
CA ALA A 117 -9.78 1.00 4.81
C ALA A 117 -9.91 2.12 3.77
N ASP A 118 -9.50 3.34 4.12
CA ASP A 118 -9.51 4.47 3.18
C ASP A 118 -8.42 4.30 2.12
N PRO A 119 -8.77 4.12 0.82
CA PRO A 119 -7.79 3.97 -0.25
C PRO A 119 -7.20 5.30 -0.73
N THR A 120 -7.69 6.43 -0.22
CA THR A 120 -7.33 7.77 -0.70
C THR A 120 -6.20 8.42 0.09
N CYS A 121 -5.57 7.71 1.04
CA CYS A 121 -4.50 8.27 1.85
C CYS A 121 -3.32 8.75 0.98
N HIS A 122 -2.93 10.02 1.15
CA HIS A 122 -1.83 10.64 0.43
C HIS A 122 -1.20 11.79 1.22
N PHE A 123 -0.07 12.30 0.72
CA PHE A 123 0.61 13.44 1.31
C PHE A 123 0.10 14.76 0.72
N GLU A 124 -0.27 15.71 1.57
CA GLU A 124 -0.63 17.09 1.19
C GLU A 124 0.10 18.07 2.13
N GLY A 125 0.95 18.95 1.58
CA GLY A 125 1.70 19.92 2.39
C GLY A 125 2.60 19.29 3.48
N GLY A 126 3.04 18.05 3.30
CA GLY A 126 3.81 17.29 4.31
C GLY A 126 2.96 16.61 5.39
N HIS A 127 1.63 16.76 5.33
CA HIS A 127 0.67 16.07 6.18
C HIS A 127 0.14 14.81 5.49
N CYS A 128 -0.19 13.79 6.26
CA CYS A 128 -0.86 12.60 5.75
C CYS A 128 -2.38 12.78 5.89
N VAL A 129 -3.07 12.85 4.76
CA VAL A 129 -4.49 13.16 4.65
C VAL A 129 -5.20 12.07 3.84
N GLY A 130 -6.53 12.04 3.90
CA GLY A 130 -7.39 11.17 3.11
C GLY A 130 -8.85 11.54 3.33
N GLU A 131 -9.75 10.85 2.65
CA GLU A 131 -11.18 10.98 2.91
C GLU A 131 -11.45 10.66 4.38
N ARG A 132 -12.17 11.56 5.07
CA ARG A 132 -12.54 11.31 6.47
C ARG A 132 -13.30 9.99 6.51
N SER A 133 -12.63 8.91 6.94
CA SER A 133 -13.32 7.67 7.24
C SER A 133 -14.44 8.03 8.21
N PRO A 134 -15.71 7.69 7.91
CA PRO A 134 -16.82 8.02 8.79
C PRO A 134 -16.47 7.46 10.17
N SER A 135 -16.34 8.39 11.13
CA SER A 135 -15.94 8.12 12.50
C SER A 135 -16.79 6.99 13.07
N LEU A 136 -16.13 6.05 13.75
CA LEU A 136 -16.80 5.05 14.58
C LEU A 136 -17.57 5.73 15.71
#